data_AF-A0A7S0PU99-F1
#
_entry.id   AF-A0A7S0PU99-F1
#
_cell.length_a   1.000
_cell.length_b   1.000
_cell.length_c   1.000
_cell.angle_alpha   90.00
_cell.angle_beta   90.00
_cell.angle_gamma   90.00
#
_symmetry.space_group_name_H-M   'P 1'
#
loop_
_entity.id
_entity.type
_entity.pdbx_description
1 polymer ?
#
loop_
_entity_poly.entity_id
_entity_poly.type
_entity_poly.pdbx_seq_one_letter_code
_entity_poly.pdbx_strand_id
1 'polypeptide(L)'
;MAEIYARGPVAAGVNAEPLVKYTGGVVKNEKIWDKMVNHIVSITGWGTDENGDMYWIVRNSWGQFWGEMGYFRIEAGKNSLGIESAIAWATPGEFTVKNFPCSEDGKNCNGGHGAFGTQTYVDPSTNMEALQRRLRGRK
;
A
#
# COMPACT_ATOMS: atom_id res chain seq x y z
N MET A 1 7.41 0.64 8.91
CA MET A 1 8.55 0.81 7.97
C MET A 1 9.17 -0.53 7.61
N ALA A 2 9.59 -1.34 8.59
CA ALA A 2 10.21 -2.65 8.33
C ALA A 2 9.37 -3.57 7.43
N GLU A 3 8.05 -3.62 7.63
CA GLU A 3 7.16 -4.46 6.82
C GLU A 3 7.12 -4.01 5.35
N ILE A 4 6.97 -2.71 5.10
CA ILE A 4 6.96 -2.16 3.74
C ILE A 4 8.28 -2.43 3.02
N TYR A 5 9.39 -2.33 3.75
CA TYR A 5 10.72 -2.67 3.23
C TYR A 5 10.85 -4.15 2.84
N ALA A 6 10.29 -5.04 3.66
CA ALA A 6 10.44 -6.48 3.54
C ALA A 6 9.49 -7.09 2.50
N ARG A 7 8.21 -6.70 2.52
CA ARG A 7 7.12 -7.41 1.84
C ARG A 7 6.19 -6.52 1.03
N GLY A 8 6.45 -5.21 1.01
CA GLY A 8 5.72 -4.26 0.15
C GLY A 8 4.55 -3.56 0.86
N PRO A 9 3.62 -2.96 0.10
CA PRO A 9 2.61 -2.06 0.66
C PRO A 9 1.74 -2.70 1.74
N VAL A 10 1.35 -1.89 2.72
CA VAL A 10 0.45 -2.30 3.81
C VAL A 10 -0.89 -1.58 3.71
N ALA A 11 -1.97 -2.21 4.16
CA ALA A 11 -3.26 -1.55 4.32
C ALA A 11 -3.28 -0.77 5.64
N ALA A 12 -3.85 0.43 5.60
CA ALA A 12 -3.94 1.32 6.75
C ALA A 12 -5.32 1.97 6.83
N GLY A 13 -5.84 2.11 8.04
CA GLY A 13 -7.01 2.93 8.32
C GLY A 13 -6.65 4.41 8.49
N VAL A 14 -7.44 5.32 7.92
CA VAL A 14 -7.25 6.78 8.06
C VAL A 14 -8.60 7.50 8.20
N ASN A 15 -8.60 8.67 8.81
CA ASN A 15 -9.72 9.61 8.70
C ASN A 15 -9.61 10.38 7.37
N ALA A 16 -10.59 10.17 6.48
CA ALA A 16 -10.62 10.76 5.15
C ALA A 16 -11.27 12.16 5.08
N GLU A 17 -11.93 12.64 6.14
CA GLU A 17 -12.62 13.94 6.14
C GLU A 17 -11.72 15.11 5.69
N PRO A 18 -10.50 15.30 6.26
CA PRO A 18 -9.62 16.35 5.80
C PRO A 18 -8.98 16.07 4.44
N LEU A 19 -8.99 14.80 3.98
CA LEU A 19 -8.39 14.40 2.71
C LEU A 19 -9.26 14.78 1.49
N VAL A 20 -10.57 15.03 1.68
CA VAL A 20 -11.47 15.41 0.58
C VAL A 20 -10.95 16.62 -0.20
N LYS A 21 -10.34 17.60 0.49
CA LYS A 21 -9.81 18.83 -0.11
C LYS A 21 -8.31 18.78 -0.41
N TYR A 22 -7.67 17.62 -0.24
CA TYR A 22 -6.23 17.48 -0.47
C TYR A 22 -5.89 17.61 -1.96
N THR A 23 -4.91 18.48 -2.26
CA THR A 23 -4.38 18.69 -3.61
C THR A 23 -2.88 18.45 -3.71
N GLY A 24 -2.15 18.43 -2.60
CA GLY A 24 -0.72 18.16 -2.58
C GLY A 24 -0.04 18.53 -1.25
N GLY A 25 1.23 18.16 -1.12
CA GLY A 25 2.05 18.42 0.06
C GLY A 25 1.95 17.34 1.13
N VAL A 26 2.62 17.54 2.26
CA VAL A 26 2.56 16.62 3.41
C VAL A 26 1.45 17.07 4.36
N VAL A 27 0.45 16.23 4.56
CA VAL A 27 -0.58 16.44 5.58
C VAL A 27 0.08 16.38 6.95
N LYS A 28 0.08 17.51 7.65
CA LYS A 28 0.54 17.64 9.05
C LYS A 28 -0.68 17.96 9.91
N ASN A 29 -0.95 17.16 10.94
CA ASN A 29 -2.12 17.38 11.79
C ASN A 29 -2.01 16.67 13.15
N GLU A 30 -1.41 17.36 14.12
CA GLU A 30 -1.20 16.78 15.45
C GLU A 30 -2.44 16.83 16.36
N LYS A 31 -3.43 17.72 16.10
CA LYS A 31 -4.43 18.08 17.14
C LYS A 31 -5.87 18.38 16.69
N ILE A 32 -6.18 18.51 15.40
CA ILE A 32 -7.47 19.13 14.98
C ILE A 32 -8.54 18.10 14.57
N TRP A 33 -8.16 16.91 14.11
CA TRP A 33 -9.11 15.95 13.55
C TRP A 33 -9.17 14.67 14.35
N ASP A 34 -10.38 14.13 14.48
CA ASP A 34 -10.65 12.89 15.17
C ASP A 34 -9.79 11.75 14.56
N LYS A 35 -9.19 10.93 15.43
CA LYS A 35 -8.52 9.68 15.05
C LYS A 35 -9.53 8.58 14.71
N MET A 36 -10.82 8.89 14.67
CA MET A 36 -11.87 8.04 14.12
C MET A 36 -11.62 7.76 12.65
N VAL A 37 -10.90 6.66 12.42
CA VAL A 37 -10.67 6.07 11.10
C VAL A 37 -12.02 5.73 10.46
N ASN A 38 -12.21 6.18 9.23
CA ASN A 38 -13.42 5.92 8.44
C ASN A 38 -13.13 5.45 7.00
N HIS A 39 -11.85 5.34 6.63
CA HIS A 39 -11.42 4.97 5.28
C HIS A 39 -10.20 4.05 5.31
N ILE A 40 -10.06 3.18 4.31
CA ILE A 40 -8.92 2.27 4.16
C ILE A 40 -8.11 2.66 2.92
N VAL A 41 -6.79 2.77 3.11
CA VAL A 41 -5.81 3.18 2.11
C VAL A 41 -4.61 2.25 2.12
N SER A 42 -3.67 2.41 1.18
CA SER A 42 -2.46 1.60 1.11
C SER A 42 -1.20 2.45 1.28
N ILE A 43 -0.41 2.19 2.32
CA ILE A 43 0.89 2.83 2.50
C ILE A 43 1.90 2.08 1.62
N THR A 44 2.46 2.77 0.63
CA THR A 44 3.34 2.18 -0.38
C THR A 44 4.81 2.50 -0.17
N GLY A 45 5.11 3.51 0.64
CA GLY A 45 6.49 3.93 0.91
C GLY A 45 6.55 5.04 1.95
N TRP A 46 7.75 5.56 2.16
CA TRP A 46 8.01 6.69 3.03
C TRP A 46 9.12 7.54 2.44
N GLY A 47 9.23 8.77 2.90
CA GLY A 47 10.31 9.68 2.58
C GLY A 47 10.65 10.58 3.76
N THR A 48 11.67 11.39 3.56
CA THR A 48 12.11 12.41 4.50
C THR A 48 12.17 13.72 3.74
N ASP A 49 11.64 14.80 4.32
CA ASP A 49 11.76 16.13 3.73
C ASP A 49 13.12 16.78 4.05
N GLU A 50 13.39 17.96 3.51
CA GLU A 50 14.66 18.68 3.69
C GLU A 50 14.93 19.06 5.16
N ASN A 51 13.89 19.12 5.99
CA ASN A 51 14.00 19.44 7.42
C ASN A 51 14.21 18.19 8.29
N GLY A 52 14.23 17.00 7.68
CA GLY A 52 14.33 15.73 8.40
C GLY A 52 12.99 15.16 8.85
N ASP A 53 11.85 15.79 8.51
CA ASP A 53 10.53 15.26 8.87
C ASP A 53 10.18 14.07 7.97
N MET A 54 9.75 12.97 8.59
CA MET A 54 9.34 11.78 7.85
C MET A 54 7.88 11.86 7.42
N TYR A 55 7.58 11.30 6.25
CA TYR A 55 6.21 11.16 5.75
C TYR A 55 5.97 9.81 5.10
N TRP A 56 4.74 9.34 5.16
CA TRP A 56 4.22 8.22 4.42
C TRP A 56 3.81 8.64 3.01
N ILE A 57 4.04 7.77 2.04
CA ILE A 57 3.48 7.85 0.69
C ILE A 57 2.31 6.88 0.65
N VAL A 58 1.11 7.39 0.39
CA VAL A 58 -0.12 6.63 0.55
C VAL A 58 -0.93 6.66 -0.74
N ARG A 59 -1.28 5.48 -1.24
CA ARG A 59 -2.16 5.30 -2.40
C ARG A 59 -3.61 5.35 -1.95
N ASN A 60 -4.38 6.24 -2.56
CA ASN A 60 -5.83 6.32 -2.39
C ASN A 60 -6.57 5.59 -3.55
N SER A 61 -7.89 5.51 -3.45
CA SER A 61 -8.79 4.79 -4.37
C SER A 61 -9.82 5.70 -5.05
N TRP A 62 -9.61 7.02 -5.07
CA TRP A 62 -10.51 8.02 -5.67
C TRP A 62 -10.13 8.43 -7.10
N GLY A 63 -9.32 7.62 -7.76
CA GLY A 63 -8.82 7.88 -9.11
C GLY A 63 -7.63 8.84 -9.16
N GLN A 64 -7.00 8.89 -10.33
CA GLN A 64 -5.74 9.62 -10.53
C GLN A 64 -5.91 11.16 -10.51
N PHE A 65 -7.11 11.68 -10.70
CA PHE A 65 -7.36 13.13 -10.72
C PHE A 65 -7.38 13.77 -9.33
N TRP A 66 -7.43 12.95 -8.28
CA TRP A 66 -7.42 13.42 -6.90
C TRP A 66 -5.99 13.44 -6.35
N GLY A 67 -5.65 14.46 -5.57
CA GLY A 67 -4.36 14.59 -4.89
C GLY A 67 -3.16 14.56 -5.85
N GLU A 68 -2.13 13.82 -5.46
CA GLU A 68 -0.89 13.69 -6.22
C GLU A 68 -0.97 12.44 -7.11
N MET A 69 -1.69 12.51 -8.22
CA MET A 69 -1.93 11.38 -9.14
C MET A 69 -2.60 10.17 -8.45
N GLY A 70 -3.54 10.42 -7.55
CA GLY A 70 -4.22 9.40 -6.74
C GLY A 70 -3.49 9.03 -5.45
N TYR A 71 -2.42 9.75 -5.11
CA TYR A 71 -1.66 9.58 -3.87
C TYR A 71 -1.77 10.80 -2.96
N PHE A 72 -1.42 10.61 -1.70
CA PHE A 72 -1.17 11.69 -0.77
C PHE A 72 0.03 11.38 0.12
N ARG A 73 0.60 12.43 0.71
CA ARG A 73 1.65 12.33 1.71
C ARG A 73 1.13 12.78 3.06
N ILE A 74 1.48 12.07 4.11
CA ILE A 74 1.07 12.36 5.49
C ILE A 74 2.24 12.14 6.43
N GLU A 75 2.40 12.97 7.46
CA GLU A 75 3.50 12.84 8.40
C GLU A 75 3.53 11.45 9.05
N ALA A 76 4.74 10.91 9.23
CA ALA A 76 5.00 9.62 9.83
C ALA A 76 5.48 9.77 11.27
N GLY A 77 5.10 8.83 12.14
CA GLY A 77 5.52 8.75 13.54
C GLY A 77 4.64 9.53 14.52
N LYS A 78 3.60 10.22 14.06
CA LYS A 78 2.66 10.99 14.91
C LYS A 78 1.24 10.44 14.91
N ASN A 79 1.00 9.34 14.21
CA ASN A 79 -0.34 8.74 14.03
C ASN A 79 -1.39 9.77 13.57
N SER A 80 -1.01 10.60 12.61
CA SER A 80 -1.85 11.67 12.09
C SER A 80 -3.04 11.08 11.34
N LEU A 81 -4.23 11.62 11.62
CA LEU A 81 -5.50 11.10 11.11
C LEU A 81 -5.74 9.61 11.43
N GLY A 82 -5.06 9.07 12.44
CA GLY A 82 -5.18 7.67 12.82
C GLY A 82 -4.44 6.68 11.91
N ILE A 83 -3.63 7.15 10.94
CA ILE A 83 -2.99 6.32 9.89
C ILE A 83 -2.15 5.15 10.43
N GLU A 84 -1.64 5.26 11.65
CA GLU A 84 -0.78 4.24 12.30
C GLU A 84 -1.55 3.40 13.33
N SER A 85 -2.86 3.62 13.50
CA SER A 85 -3.67 2.94 14.51
C SER A 85 -4.10 1.53 14.09
N ALA A 86 -4.31 1.32 12.80
CA ALA A 86 -4.82 0.07 12.26
C ALA A 86 -4.07 -0.27 10.96
N ILE A 87 -3.05 -1.13 11.08
CA ILE A 87 -2.22 -1.59 9.96
C ILE A 87 -2.45 -3.08 9.75
N ALA A 88 -2.69 -3.48 8.50
CA ALA A 88 -2.80 -4.87 8.10
C ALA A 88 -1.87 -5.16 6.92
N TRP A 89 -1.27 -6.35 6.93
CA TRP A 89 -0.43 -6.86 5.86
C TRP A 89 -0.68 -8.36 5.70
N ALA A 90 -0.35 -8.88 4.53
CA ALA A 90 -0.46 -10.30 4.24
C ALA A 90 0.61 -10.69 3.22
N THR A 91 1.08 -11.94 3.32
CA THR A 91 1.85 -12.57 2.26
C THR A 91 0.91 -13.44 1.43
N PRO A 92 0.99 -13.39 0.10
CA PRO A 92 0.29 -14.37 -0.72
C PRO A 92 0.76 -15.79 -0.35
N GLY A 93 -0.14 -16.77 -0.46
CA GLY A 93 0.22 -18.17 -0.40
C GLY A 93 0.63 -18.68 -1.79
N GLU A 94 -0.03 -19.76 -2.22
CA GLU A 94 0.05 -20.20 -3.61
C GLU A 94 -0.92 -19.40 -4.49
N PHE A 95 -0.47 -19.05 -5.70
CA PHE A 95 -1.29 -18.32 -6.65
C PHE A 95 -1.17 -18.91 -8.06
N THR A 96 -2.24 -18.74 -8.84
CA THR A 96 -2.31 -19.15 -10.24
C THR A 96 -1.47 -18.23 -11.10
N VAL A 97 -0.57 -18.79 -11.90
CA VAL A 97 0.32 -17.99 -12.78
C VAL A 97 -0.42 -17.41 -13.97
N LYS A 98 -1.52 -18.07 -14.38
CA LYS A 98 -2.35 -17.66 -15.50
C LYS A 98 -3.80 -17.56 -15.04
N ASN A 99 -4.34 -16.34 -15.00
CA ASN A 99 -5.74 -16.08 -14.73
C ASN A 99 -6.50 -15.94 -16.05
N PHE A 100 -7.69 -16.55 -16.11
CA PHE A 100 -8.63 -16.37 -17.20
C PHE A 100 -9.84 -15.60 -16.66
N PRO A 101 -10.27 -14.51 -17.32
CA PRO A 101 -11.45 -13.79 -16.90
C PRO A 101 -12.66 -14.72 -17.01
N CYS A 102 -13.29 -14.96 -15.87
CA CYS A 102 -14.58 -15.61 -15.83
C CYS A 102 -15.64 -14.65 -16.34
N SER A 103 -16.55 -15.13 -17.18
CA SER A 103 -17.83 -14.49 -17.44
C SER A 103 -18.59 -14.35 -16.13
N GLU A 104 -19.45 -13.33 -16.03
CA GLU A 104 -20.30 -13.12 -14.84
C GLU A 104 -21.19 -14.34 -14.54
N ASP A 105 -21.57 -15.09 -15.58
CA ASP A 105 -22.37 -16.33 -15.46
C ASP A 105 -21.55 -17.58 -15.14
N GLY A 106 -20.22 -17.45 -14.98
CA GLY A 106 -19.31 -18.52 -14.60
C GLY A 106 -19.11 -19.64 -15.62
N LYS A 107 -19.77 -19.58 -16.79
CA LYS A 107 -19.80 -20.71 -17.75
C LYS A 107 -18.43 -21.11 -18.29
N ASN A 108 -17.50 -20.15 -18.38
CA ASN A 108 -16.15 -20.39 -18.88
C ASN A 108 -15.10 -20.65 -17.78
N CYS A 109 -15.47 -20.62 -16.49
CA CYS A 109 -14.51 -20.84 -15.40
C CYS A 109 -14.05 -22.30 -15.32
N ASN A 110 -14.93 -23.26 -15.63
CA ASN A 110 -14.66 -24.70 -15.53
C ASN A 110 -14.21 -25.32 -16.87
N GLY A 111 -14.02 -24.50 -17.90
CA GLY A 111 -13.81 -24.96 -19.27
C GLY A 111 -12.37 -25.33 -19.57
N GLY A 112 -11.91 -26.51 -19.13
CA GLY A 112 -10.80 -27.25 -19.77
C GLY A 112 -9.48 -26.49 -19.97
N HIS A 113 -9.27 -25.43 -19.22
CA HIS A 113 -8.03 -24.68 -19.18
C HIS A 113 -7.03 -25.65 -18.52
N GLY A 114 -6.17 -26.31 -19.32
CA GLY A 114 -5.31 -27.42 -18.87
C GLY A 114 -4.46 -27.10 -17.63
N ALA A 115 -3.80 -28.10 -17.01
CA ALA A 115 -3.06 -27.90 -15.76
C ALA A 115 -2.13 -26.67 -15.81
N PHE A 116 -2.51 -25.60 -15.10
CA PHE A 116 -1.67 -24.42 -14.96
C PHE A 116 -0.74 -24.59 -13.79
N GLY A 117 0.50 -24.17 -13.98
CA GLY A 117 1.44 -24.06 -12.86
C GLY A 117 0.84 -23.13 -11.80
N THR A 118 0.90 -23.59 -10.56
CA THR A 118 0.84 -22.72 -9.39
C THR A 118 2.24 -22.20 -9.10
N GLN A 119 2.33 -21.00 -8.56
CA GLN A 119 3.57 -20.49 -7.97
C GLN A 119 3.34 -20.23 -6.50
N THR A 120 4.29 -20.66 -5.68
CA THR A 120 4.32 -20.32 -4.26
C THR A 120 5.01 -18.97 -4.10
N TYR A 121 4.42 -18.07 -3.33
CA TYR A 121 5.07 -16.82 -2.97
C TYR A 121 6.37 -17.10 -2.22
N VAL A 122 7.45 -16.45 -2.68
CA VAL A 122 8.75 -16.48 -2.01
C VAL A 122 8.91 -15.14 -1.29
N ASP A 123 8.89 -15.19 0.04
CA ASP A 123 9.05 -14.00 0.88
C ASP A 123 10.44 -13.37 0.65
N PRO A 124 10.52 -12.12 0.13
CA PRO A 124 11.77 -11.46 -0.17
C PRO A 124 12.67 -11.26 1.06
N SER A 125 12.07 -11.18 2.25
CA SER A 125 12.80 -10.94 3.51
C SER A 125 13.58 -12.15 3.99
N THR A 126 13.29 -13.35 3.47
CA THR A 126 14.04 -14.57 3.80
C THR A 126 15.46 -14.56 3.24
N ASN A 127 15.74 -13.71 2.24
CA ASN A 127 17.07 -13.52 1.68
C ASN A 127 17.47 -12.03 1.76
N MET A 128 17.98 -11.65 2.93
CA MET A 128 18.36 -10.27 3.23
C MET A 128 19.45 -9.71 2.29
N GLU A 129 20.37 -10.55 1.80
CA GLU A 129 21.37 -10.13 0.80
C GLU A 129 20.73 -9.79 -0.54
N ALA A 130 19.80 -10.62 -1.01
CA ALA A 130 19.06 -10.35 -2.25
C ALA A 130 18.18 -9.11 -2.12
N LEU A 131 17.56 -8.89 -0.95
CA LEU A 131 16.78 -7.69 -0.64
C LEU A 131 17.66 -6.44 -0.70
N GLN A 132 18.81 -6.45 -0.02
CA GLN A 132 19.77 -5.34 -0.03
C GLN A 132 20.33 -5.06 -1.43
N ARG A 133 20.60 -6.10 -2.23
CA ARG A 133 21.08 -5.96 -3.61
C ARG A 133 20.05 -5.28 -4.52
N ARG A 134 18.77 -5.66 -4.44
CA ARG A 134 17.69 -5.03 -5.22
C ARG A 134 17.58 -3.52 -4.96
N LEU A 135 17.85 -3.09 -3.74
CA LEU A 135 17.74 -1.69 -3.35
C LEU A 135 18.97 -0.86 -3.74
N ARG A 136 20.17 -1.46 -3.70
CA ARG A 136 21.41 -0.77 -4.11
C ARG A 136 21.54 -0.62 -5.64
N GLY A 137 20.87 -1.47 -6.42
CA GLY A 137 20.87 -1.44 -7.89
C GLY A 137 20.01 -0.34 -8.52
N ARG A 138 19.47 0.59 -7.72
CA ARG A 138 18.60 1.70 -8.15
C ARG A 138 19.27 3.08 -7.97
N LYS A 139 20.60 3.13 -8.12
CA LYS A 139 21.36 4.39 -8.23
C LYS A 139 21.37 4.88 -9.67
#